data_AF-A0A956JLF6-F1
#
_entry.id   AF-A0A956JLF6-F1
#
_cell.length_a   1.000
_cell.length_b   1.000
_cell.length_c   1.000
_cell.angle_alpha   90.00
_cell.angle_beta   90.00
_cell.angle_gamma   90.00
#
_symmetry.space_group_name_H-M   'P 1'
#
loop_
_entity.id
_entity.type
_entity.pdbx_description
1 polymer ?
#
loop_
_entity_poly.entity_id
_entity_poly.type
_entity_poly.pdbx_seq_one_letter_code
_entity_poly.pdbx_strand_id
1 'polypeptide(L)'
;GNFVLSSCVDRVGLGDFTFEGVDPPLDASFACTDYCGLTDADLAITPTTTDKDPNPKPRPWIERSGAVTNLPDGVSTVQALQCFGPQGVNGCGFEGPLEALYLGVKRSETADEPNFGFLRDSALLSVVIITDELDCSVNPEHNEIFVDNKVFWNDPGDVYPTSSMCWRAGVACDSPGPDFGSCWAANHDTSGAQTDDPDSAVLHPLDRYVGLLQQIEDERRQINAEAEVFVSVIAGVPQGFAGDPLSYTALGDGAFLDAYGVDPGCTSADGGAGLPPVRLREFAEFFQVDADVNLFSICSADYSPALAAIAERLRDNLVPACVPECVADSDPNTPILEPDCTVYNTDLETKEVSAVPLCVDEGDGLAPPQGSTICYVNRVDKAGLTPDADDDMSQKCADAGWNLEFFTINTDPDIKAKLTYSCALSENPAVDCPDL
;
A
#
# COMPACT_ATOMS: atom_id res chain seq x y z
N GLY A 1 -0.67 -18.82 3.15
CA GLY A 1 0.45 -18.96 2.19
C GLY A 1 1.79 -18.72 2.86
N ASN A 2 2.90 -18.99 2.18
CA ASN A 2 4.23 -18.52 2.60
C ASN A 2 4.48 -17.11 2.05
N PHE A 3 5.32 -16.33 2.71
CA PHE A 3 5.77 -15.05 2.16
C PHE A 3 6.72 -15.32 0.98
N VAL A 4 6.54 -14.63 -0.15
CA VAL A 4 7.35 -14.83 -1.35
C VAL A 4 8.00 -13.51 -1.74
N LEU A 5 9.33 -13.47 -1.71
CA LEU A 5 10.13 -12.42 -2.32
C LEU A 5 11.17 -13.07 -3.23
N SER A 6 10.75 -13.35 -4.47
CA SER A 6 11.62 -13.84 -5.53
C SER A 6 11.22 -13.22 -6.86
N SER A 7 12.18 -13.09 -7.75
CA SER A 7 11.97 -12.63 -9.10
C SER A 7 10.89 -13.48 -9.78
N CYS A 8 9.96 -12.80 -10.43
CA CYS A 8 9.01 -13.45 -11.29
C CYS A 8 9.70 -14.22 -12.44
N VAL A 9 10.91 -13.82 -12.86
CA VAL A 9 11.65 -14.48 -13.97
C VAL A 9 12.06 -15.89 -13.57
N ASP A 10 12.61 -16.05 -12.36
CA ASP A 10 12.97 -17.37 -11.85
C ASP A 10 11.70 -18.22 -11.62
N ARG A 11 10.63 -17.61 -11.13
CA ARG A 11 9.33 -18.27 -10.94
C ARG A 11 8.68 -18.71 -12.26
N VAL A 12 8.81 -17.94 -13.34
CA VAL A 12 8.45 -18.39 -14.70
C VAL A 12 9.25 -19.65 -15.06
N GLY A 13 10.56 -19.67 -14.76
CA GLY A 13 11.41 -20.84 -14.96
C GLY A 13 11.00 -22.08 -14.13
N LEU A 14 10.31 -21.87 -13.00
CA LEU A 14 9.76 -22.92 -12.14
C LEU A 14 8.35 -23.39 -12.56
N GLY A 15 7.70 -22.70 -13.50
CA GLY A 15 6.34 -22.99 -13.95
C GLY A 15 5.24 -22.35 -13.08
N ASP A 16 5.58 -21.37 -12.23
CA ASP A 16 4.61 -20.73 -11.34
C ASP A 16 3.59 -19.86 -12.09
N PHE A 17 3.87 -19.52 -13.34
CA PHE A 17 3.01 -18.73 -14.23
C PHE A 17 2.20 -19.57 -15.22
N THR A 18 2.25 -20.90 -15.11
CA THR A 18 1.48 -21.82 -15.94
C THR A 18 0.44 -22.56 -15.09
N PHE A 19 -0.80 -22.57 -15.55
CA PHE A 19 -1.89 -23.30 -14.92
C PHE A 19 -2.41 -24.42 -15.85
N GLU A 20 -2.11 -25.66 -15.47
CA GLU A 20 -2.48 -26.88 -16.21
C GLU A 20 -3.92 -27.33 -15.96
N GLY A 21 -4.68 -26.63 -15.10
CA GLY A 21 -6.05 -27.00 -14.74
C GLY A 21 -7.11 -26.66 -15.79
N VAL A 22 -6.72 -26.10 -16.94
CA VAL A 22 -7.57 -25.74 -18.09
C VAL A 22 -6.97 -26.29 -19.38
N ASP A 23 -7.79 -26.48 -20.42
CA ASP A 23 -7.35 -26.95 -21.75
C ASP A 23 -7.72 -25.91 -22.84
N PRO A 24 -6.73 -25.27 -23.51
CA PRO A 24 -5.29 -25.45 -23.31
C PRO A 24 -4.82 -24.84 -21.97
N PRO A 25 -3.65 -25.28 -21.43
CA PRO A 25 -3.06 -24.67 -20.23
C PRO A 25 -2.94 -23.16 -20.37
N LEU A 26 -3.26 -22.44 -19.28
CA LEU A 26 -3.08 -21.00 -19.21
C LEU A 26 -1.59 -20.68 -18.99
N ASP A 27 -1.01 -19.87 -19.86
CA ASP A 27 0.35 -19.33 -19.69
C ASP A 27 0.28 -17.82 -19.46
N ALA A 28 0.50 -17.41 -18.22
CA ALA A 28 0.51 -16.02 -17.77
C ALA A 28 1.92 -15.44 -17.66
N SER A 29 2.95 -16.09 -18.24
CA SER A 29 4.35 -15.65 -18.10
C SER A 29 4.60 -14.22 -18.61
N PHE A 30 3.79 -13.76 -19.56
CA PHE A 30 3.85 -12.38 -20.09
C PHE A 30 3.71 -11.32 -18.99
N ALA A 31 2.94 -11.60 -17.93
CA ALA A 31 2.76 -10.70 -16.79
C ALA A 31 4.08 -10.42 -16.05
N CYS A 32 5.06 -11.33 -16.15
CA CYS A 32 6.42 -11.12 -15.69
C CYS A 32 7.34 -10.60 -16.79
N THR A 33 7.43 -11.31 -17.92
CA THR A 33 8.51 -11.12 -18.90
C THR A 33 8.44 -9.80 -19.65
N ASP A 34 7.26 -9.16 -19.69
CA ASP A 34 7.08 -7.86 -20.34
C ASP A 34 7.67 -6.71 -19.50
N TYR A 35 7.86 -6.92 -18.19
CA TYR A 35 8.24 -5.86 -17.25
C TYR A 35 9.52 -6.15 -16.45
N CYS A 36 9.90 -7.42 -16.33
CA CYS A 36 11.07 -7.83 -15.55
C CYS A 36 12.08 -8.61 -16.41
N GLY A 37 13.35 -8.22 -16.29
CA GLY A 37 14.50 -8.93 -16.86
C GLY A 37 15.57 -9.30 -15.83
N LEU A 38 15.29 -9.14 -14.54
CA LEU A 38 16.24 -9.36 -13.45
C LEU A 38 15.91 -10.67 -12.72
N THR A 39 16.92 -11.51 -12.47
CA THR A 39 16.78 -12.75 -11.70
C THR A 39 16.96 -12.50 -10.20
N ASP A 40 16.72 -13.52 -9.37
CA ASP A 40 17.02 -13.52 -7.94
C ASP A 40 18.49 -13.15 -7.67
N ALA A 41 19.41 -13.55 -8.55
CA ALA A 41 20.82 -13.20 -8.43
C ALA A 41 21.07 -11.69 -8.64
N ASP A 42 20.27 -11.05 -9.50
CA ASP A 42 20.34 -9.61 -9.79
C ASP A 42 19.59 -8.78 -8.74
N LEU A 43 18.73 -9.41 -7.94
CA LEU A 43 17.86 -8.79 -6.94
C LEU A 43 18.20 -9.20 -5.50
N ALA A 44 19.43 -9.66 -5.26
CA ALA A 44 19.86 -10.12 -3.95
C ALA A 44 19.67 -9.02 -2.88
N ILE A 45 18.84 -9.30 -1.87
CA ILE A 45 18.59 -8.34 -0.79
C ILE A 45 19.81 -8.20 0.12
N THR A 46 20.29 -6.97 0.26
CA THR A 46 21.36 -6.61 1.19
C THR A 46 20.86 -6.73 2.64
N PRO A 47 21.61 -7.39 3.54
CA PRO A 47 21.16 -7.55 4.93
C PRO A 47 20.99 -6.23 5.69
N THR A 48 19.83 -6.04 6.32
CA THR A 48 19.54 -4.87 7.17
C THR A 48 19.14 -5.28 8.59
N THR A 49 19.43 -4.40 9.55
CA THR A 49 18.90 -4.46 10.93
C THR A 49 17.51 -3.86 10.98
N THR A 50 16.80 -4.06 12.09
CA THR A 50 15.52 -3.39 12.37
C THR A 50 15.49 -2.95 13.84
N ASP A 51 14.60 -2.01 14.18
CA ASP A 51 14.17 -1.70 15.56
C ASP A 51 14.03 -2.93 16.48
N LYS A 52 13.53 -4.04 15.92
CA LYS A 52 13.14 -5.24 16.66
C LYS A 52 14.20 -6.35 16.59
N ASP A 53 15.20 -6.22 15.72
CA ASP A 53 16.27 -7.22 15.53
C ASP A 53 17.59 -6.55 15.10
N PRO A 54 18.58 -6.47 16.01
CA PRO A 54 19.88 -5.82 15.74
C PRO A 54 20.81 -6.69 14.88
N ASN A 55 20.41 -7.91 14.52
CA ASN A 55 21.22 -8.76 13.65
C ASN A 55 20.87 -8.50 12.18
N PRO A 56 21.84 -8.08 11.35
CA PRO A 56 21.58 -7.83 9.94
C PRO A 56 21.25 -9.15 9.23
N LYS A 57 20.12 -9.17 8.51
CA LYS A 57 19.63 -10.33 7.76
C LYS A 57 19.06 -9.86 6.42
N PRO A 58 19.14 -10.65 5.34
CA PRO A 58 18.36 -10.38 4.15
C PRO A 58 16.89 -10.60 4.48
N ARG A 59 16.08 -9.55 4.34
CA ARG A 59 14.66 -9.59 4.74
C ARG A 59 13.76 -9.45 3.52
N PRO A 60 12.57 -10.07 3.52
CA PRO A 60 11.79 -10.21 2.31
C PRO A 60 10.95 -8.94 2.04
N TRP A 61 11.60 -7.79 1.88
CA TRP A 61 10.97 -6.54 1.46
C TRP A 61 11.94 -5.66 0.68
N ILE A 62 11.39 -4.66 0.00
CA ILE A 62 12.17 -3.56 -0.58
C ILE A 62 12.26 -2.44 0.45
N GLU A 63 13.47 -1.98 0.74
CA GLU A 63 13.74 -0.91 1.70
C GLU A 63 14.46 0.24 1.02
N ARG A 64 14.02 1.47 1.31
CA ARG A 64 14.76 2.69 1.00
C ARG A 64 14.63 3.68 2.14
N SER A 65 15.77 4.10 2.67
CA SER A 65 15.90 5.07 3.76
C SER A 65 16.85 6.17 3.28
N GLY A 66 16.27 7.29 2.83
CA GLY A 66 17.02 8.36 2.17
C GLY A 66 17.72 7.88 0.89
N ALA A 67 19.05 8.01 0.84
CA ALA A 67 19.87 7.54 -0.27
C ALA A 67 20.16 6.02 -0.22
N VAL A 68 20.00 5.39 0.95
CA VAL A 68 20.35 3.99 1.19
C VAL A 68 19.18 3.08 0.83
N THR A 69 19.47 1.93 0.21
CA THR A 69 18.49 0.90 -0.11
C THR A 69 19.06 -0.48 0.22
N ASN A 70 18.18 -1.47 0.43
CA ASN A 70 18.59 -2.87 0.55
C ASN A 70 18.72 -3.59 -0.81
N LEU A 71 18.64 -2.85 -1.92
CA LEU A 71 18.78 -3.38 -3.27
C LEU A 71 20.23 -3.32 -3.78
N PRO A 72 20.64 -4.17 -4.74
CA PRO A 72 21.95 -4.10 -5.38
C PRO A 72 22.21 -2.77 -6.11
N ASP A 73 23.49 -2.41 -6.27
CA ASP A 73 23.90 -1.21 -6.99
C ASP A 73 23.31 -1.17 -8.41
N GLY A 74 22.70 -0.03 -8.77
CA GLY A 74 22.08 0.17 -10.08
C GLY A 74 20.68 -0.42 -10.24
N VAL A 75 20.12 -1.07 -9.22
CA VAL A 75 18.73 -1.53 -9.20
C VAL A 75 17.85 -0.49 -8.50
N SER A 76 16.90 0.09 -9.23
CA SER A 76 15.90 0.97 -8.64
C SER A 76 14.80 0.21 -7.90
N THR A 77 14.12 0.86 -6.96
CA THR A 77 12.94 0.33 -6.28
C THR A 77 11.82 -0.03 -7.26
N VAL A 78 11.70 0.72 -8.35
CA VAL A 78 10.74 0.44 -9.43
C VAL A 78 11.06 -0.88 -10.13
N GLN A 79 12.31 -1.09 -10.53
CA GLN A 79 12.74 -2.34 -11.17
C GLN A 79 12.56 -3.54 -10.23
N ALA A 80 12.94 -3.39 -8.96
CA ALA A 80 12.73 -4.44 -7.96
C ALA A 80 11.25 -4.76 -7.78
N LEU A 81 10.37 -3.76 -7.70
CA LEU A 81 8.92 -3.97 -7.57
C LEU A 81 8.32 -4.62 -8.83
N GLN A 82 8.77 -4.23 -10.02
CA GLN A 82 8.34 -4.87 -11.29
C GLN A 82 8.70 -6.35 -11.35
N CYS A 83 9.80 -6.75 -10.71
CA CYS A 83 10.25 -8.14 -10.69
C CYS A 83 9.69 -8.96 -9.54
N PHE A 84 9.54 -8.37 -8.35
CA PHE A 84 8.98 -9.06 -7.19
C PHE A 84 7.46 -9.10 -7.20
N GLY A 85 6.80 -8.11 -7.80
CA GLY A 85 5.36 -7.92 -7.77
C GLY A 85 4.56 -9.08 -8.36
N PRO A 86 4.80 -9.52 -9.61
CA PRO A 86 4.04 -10.60 -10.23
C PRO A 86 4.19 -11.91 -9.46
N GLN A 87 3.11 -12.43 -8.88
CA GLN A 87 3.19 -13.58 -7.95
C GLN A 87 3.11 -14.97 -8.59
N GLY A 88 2.55 -15.07 -9.81
CA GLY A 88 2.22 -16.34 -10.47
C GLY A 88 0.75 -16.71 -10.32
N VAL A 89 0.37 -17.88 -10.85
CA VAL A 89 -1.01 -18.42 -10.89
C VAL A 89 -1.10 -19.85 -10.32
N ASN A 90 -0.02 -20.34 -9.70
CA ASN A 90 0.07 -21.68 -9.11
C ASN A 90 -0.42 -21.75 -7.65
N GLY A 91 -1.05 -20.67 -7.16
CA GLY A 91 -1.58 -20.54 -5.81
C GLY A 91 -2.93 -21.25 -5.60
N CYS A 92 -3.57 -20.94 -4.48
CA CYS A 92 -4.95 -21.35 -4.24
C CYS A 92 -5.87 -20.61 -5.22
N GLY A 93 -6.73 -21.33 -5.95
CA GLY A 93 -7.72 -20.71 -6.85
C GLY A 93 -8.89 -20.02 -6.14
N PHE A 94 -8.86 -20.01 -4.80
CA PHE A 94 -9.78 -19.26 -3.95
C PHE A 94 -8.98 -18.16 -3.27
N GLU A 95 -9.07 -16.95 -3.84
CA GLU A 95 -8.28 -15.78 -3.46
C GLU A 95 -8.67 -15.28 -2.07
N GLY A 96 -7.68 -15.11 -1.17
CA GLY A 96 -7.91 -14.67 0.21
C GLY A 96 -7.12 -13.40 0.56
N PRO A 97 -7.35 -12.26 -0.11
CA PRO A 97 -6.58 -11.04 0.09
C PRO A 97 -6.61 -10.52 1.53
N LEU A 98 -7.73 -10.65 2.25
CA LEU A 98 -7.80 -10.21 3.65
C LEU A 98 -6.97 -11.11 4.59
N GLU A 99 -7.00 -12.42 4.40
CA GLU A 99 -6.14 -13.33 5.16
C GLU A 99 -4.67 -13.18 4.78
N ALA A 100 -4.37 -12.86 3.52
CA ALA A 100 -3.01 -12.52 3.10
C ALA A 100 -2.50 -11.27 3.84
N LEU A 101 -3.32 -10.22 3.94
CA LEU A 101 -3.04 -9.04 4.76
C LEU A 101 -2.80 -9.42 6.23
N TYR A 102 -3.71 -10.17 6.84
CA TYR A 102 -3.62 -10.57 8.24
C TYR A 102 -2.33 -11.33 8.53
N LEU A 103 -2.02 -12.35 7.72
CA LEU A 103 -0.80 -13.13 7.87
C LEU A 103 0.45 -12.30 7.62
N GLY A 104 0.44 -11.40 6.62
CA GLY A 104 1.56 -10.50 6.34
C GLY A 104 1.93 -9.65 7.56
N VAL A 105 0.93 -9.04 8.19
CA VAL A 105 1.10 -8.23 9.40
C VAL A 105 1.50 -9.09 10.60
N LYS A 106 0.74 -10.14 10.95
CA LYS A 106 1.03 -10.95 12.16
C LYS A 106 2.41 -11.60 12.11
N ARG A 107 2.85 -12.06 10.93
CA ARG A 107 4.20 -12.62 10.78
C ARG A 107 5.29 -11.57 10.93
N SER A 108 5.03 -10.32 10.55
CA SER A 108 5.99 -9.23 10.77
C SER A 108 6.25 -8.91 12.25
N GLU A 109 5.36 -9.34 13.14
CA GLU A 109 5.48 -9.19 14.59
C GLU A 109 6.06 -10.44 15.28
N THR A 110 6.27 -11.53 14.54
CA THR A 110 6.65 -12.84 15.09
C THR A 110 8.15 -13.09 14.89
N ALA A 111 8.91 -13.20 15.97
CA ALA A 111 10.39 -13.11 15.95
C ALA A 111 11.12 -14.15 15.08
N ASP A 112 10.53 -15.32 14.85
CA ASP A 112 11.08 -16.41 14.05
C ASP A 112 10.63 -16.39 12.58
N GLU A 113 9.75 -15.47 12.21
CA GLU A 113 9.28 -15.31 10.83
C GLU A 113 10.28 -14.50 9.99
N PRO A 114 10.44 -14.80 8.68
CA PRO A 114 11.40 -14.11 7.81
C PRO A 114 11.16 -12.60 7.69
N ASN A 115 9.90 -12.17 7.77
CA ASN A 115 9.49 -10.76 7.65
C ASN A 115 9.41 -10.04 9.01
N PHE A 116 9.93 -10.63 10.09
CA PHE A 116 9.99 -9.99 11.39
C PHE A 116 10.69 -8.62 11.33
N GLY A 117 10.08 -7.61 11.92
CA GLY A 117 10.60 -6.24 11.98
C GLY A 117 10.21 -5.37 10.78
N PHE A 118 9.38 -5.84 9.86
CA PHE A 118 8.87 -5.00 8.75
C PHE A 118 8.03 -3.82 9.28
N LEU A 119 7.11 -4.07 10.23
CA LEU A 119 6.27 -3.02 10.82
C LEU A 119 7.00 -2.29 11.94
N ARG A 120 7.54 -1.11 11.63
CA ARG A 120 8.15 -0.17 12.59
C ARG A 120 7.10 0.50 13.47
N ASP A 121 7.51 0.95 14.66
CA ASP A 121 6.55 1.39 15.67
C ASP A 121 5.97 2.79 15.44
N SER A 122 6.66 3.64 14.69
CA SER A 122 6.23 5.00 14.34
C SER A 122 5.87 5.17 12.86
N ALA A 123 5.94 4.09 12.06
CA ALA A 123 5.68 4.17 10.63
C ALA A 123 4.18 4.34 10.34
N LEU A 124 3.89 5.18 9.33
CA LEU A 124 2.60 5.15 8.66
C LEU A 124 2.44 3.78 7.98
N LEU A 125 1.24 3.21 8.10
CA LEU A 125 0.90 1.96 7.42
C LEU A 125 -0.09 2.26 6.29
N SER A 126 0.29 1.91 5.07
CA SER A 126 -0.63 1.86 3.94
C SER A 126 -0.80 0.43 3.46
N VAL A 127 -2.04 0.02 3.28
CA VAL A 127 -2.46 -1.28 2.78
C VAL A 127 -3.11 -1.07 1.42
N VAL A 128 -2.57 -1.73 0.41
CA VAL A 128 -3.10 -1.69 -0.96
C VAL A 128 -3.49 -3.11 -1.34
N ILE A 129 -4.79 -3.34 -1.58
CA ILE A 129 -5.32 -4.60 -2.09
C ILE A 129 -5.61 -4.42 -3.57
N ILE A 130 -5.08 -5.31 -4.40
CA ILE A 130 -5.30 -5.33 -5.85
C ILE A 130 -5.79 -6.71 -6.21
N THR A 131 -7.03 -6.82 -6.70
CA THR A 131 -7.63 -8.12 -7.04
C THR A 131 -8.78 -7.96 -8.02
N ASP A 132 -8.94 -8.91 -8.92
CA ASP A 132 -10.12 -9.09 -9.78
C ASP A 132 -11.12 -10.11 -9.22
N GLU A 133 -10.83 -10.69 -8.05
CA GLU A 133 -11.57 -11.80 -7.44
C GLU A 133 -12.26 -11.39 -6.12
N LEU A 134 -13.07 -12.29 -5.57
CA LEU A 134 -13.74 -12.09 -4.29
C LEU A 134 -12.84 -12.50 -3.11
N ASP A 135 -13.03 -11.86 -1.96
CA ASP A 135 -12.36 -12.30 -0.73
C ASP A 135 -12.93 -13.64 -0.22
N CYS A 136 -12.13 -14.68 -0.35
CA CYS A 136 -12.38 -16.04 0.09
C CYS A 136 -11.48 -16.43 1.26
N SER A 137 -11.32 -15.51 2.21
CA SER A 137 -10.47 -15.71 3.40
C SER A 137 -11.07 -16.77 4.35
N VAL A 138 -10.88 -18.05 3.98
CA VAL A 138 -11.48 -19.21 4.63
C VAL A 138 -10.88 -19.46 6.00
N ASN A 139 -11.74 -19.81 6.96
CA ASN A 139 -11.33 -20.36 8.23
C ASN A 139 -10.88 -21.83 8.02
N PRO A 140 -9.60 -22.17 8.25
CA PRO A 140 -9.08 -23.51 7.99
C PRO A 140 -9.71 -24.61 8.85
N GLU A 141 -10.44 -24.26 9.91
CA GLU A 141 -11.23 -25.22 10.69
C GLU A 141 -12.43 -25.78 9.93
N HIS A 142 -12.86 -25.10 8.85
CA HIS A 142 -14.02 -25.46 8.03
C HIS A 142 -13.64 -25.88 6.60
N ASN A 143 -12.46 -26.47 6.41
CA ASN A 143 -11.95 -26.89 5.09
C ASN A 143 -12.84 -27.90 4.36
N GLU A 144 -13.78 -28.56 5.04
CA GLU A 144 -14.77 -29.46 4.42
C GLU A 144 -15.61 -28.78 3.34
N ILE A 145 -15.78 -27.45 3.39
CA ILE A 145 -16.52 -26.70 2.35
C ILE A 145 -15.87 -26.82 0.98
N PHE A 146 -14.60 -27.23 0.88
CA PHE A 146 -13.89 -27.44 -0.38
C PHE A 146 -13.91 -28.89 -0.87
N VAL A 147 -14.31 -29.84 -0.01
CA VAL A 147 -14.07 -31.27 -0.25
C VAL A 147 -15.38 -32.02 -0.44
N ASP A 148 -16.24 -32.01 0.57
CA ASP A 148 -17.47 -32.83 0.59
C ASP A 148 -18.71 -32.08 1.09
N ASN A 149 -18.54 -30.97 1.82
CA ASN A 149 -19.63 -30.09 2.19
C ASN A 149 -19.96 -29.12 1.03
N LYS A 150 -20.95 -29.50 0.22
CA LYS A 150 -21.33 -28.78 -1.00
C LYS A 150 -22.33 -27.65 -0.82
N VAL A 151 -22.58 -27.20 0.41
CA VAL A 151 -23.56 -26.14 0.71
C VAL A 151 -23.30 -24.87 -0.11
N PHE A 152 -22.03 -24.50 -0.29
CA PHE A 152 -21.63 -23.28 -1.01
C PHE A 152 -21.22 -23.52 -2.46
N TRP A 153 -21.24 -24.75 -2.97
CA TRP A 153 -20.81 -25.04 -4.34
C TRP A 153 -21.83 -24.49 -5.34
N ASN A 154 -21.42 -24.26 -6.59
CA ASN A 154 -22.33 -23.78 -7.62
C ASN A 154 -23.51 -24.74 -7.81
N ASP A 155 -23.21 -26.03 -8.04
CA ASP A 155 -24.16 -27.13 -8.09
C ASP A 155 -23.75 -28.26 -7.10
N PRO A 156 -24.67 -28.79 -6.26
CA PRO A 156 -24.39 -29.98 -5.43
C PRO A 156 -23.94 -31.23 -6.22
N GLY A 157 -24.22 -31.28 -7.52
CA GLY A 157 -23.77 -32.29 -8.46
C GLY A 157 -22.33 -32.12 -8.94
N ASP A 158 -21.71 -30.97 -8.73
CA ASP A 158 -20.34 -30.69 -9.16
C ASP A 158 -19.34 -31.65 -8.49
N VAL A 159 -18.22 -31.93 -9.16
CA VAL A 159 -17.16 -32.79 -8.62
C VAL A 159 -16.16 -31.98 -7.79
N TYR A 160 -16.02 -30.69 -8.09
CA TYR A 160 -15.15 -29.73 -7.41
C TYR A 160 -15.88 -28.39 -7.27
N PRO A 161 -15.59 -27.60 -6.22
CA PRO A 161 -16.14 -26.26 -6.11
C PRO A 161 -15.55 -25.31 -7.16
N THR A 162 -16.31 -24.25 -7.48
CA THR A 162 -15.84 -23.09 -8.23
C THR A 162 -15.76 -21.87 -7.32
N SER A 163 -15.09 -20.80 -7.75
CA SER A 163 -14.94 -19.53 -7.00
C SER A 163 -16.28 -18.90 -6.58
N SER A 164 -17.39 -19.31 -7.20
CA SER A 164 -18.77 -19.01 -6.77
C SER A 164 -19.04 -19.30 -5.30
N MET A 165 -18.30 -20.24 -4.70
CA MET A 165 -18.44 -20.52 -3.28
C MET A 165 -18.02 -19.34 -2.40
N CYS A 166 -17.08 -18.51 -2.84
CA CYS A 166 -16.62 -17.33 -2.10
C CYS A 166 -17.73 -16.27 -2.04
N TRP A 167 -18.45 -16.09 -3.16
CA TRP A 167 -19.68 -15.29 -3.19
C TRP A 167 -20.72 -15.85 -2.21
N ARG A 168 -21.06 -17.13 -2.34
CA ARG A 168 -22.12 -17.77 -1.55
C ARG A 168 -21.82 -17.86 -0.05
N ALA A 169 -20.55 -18.00 0.32
CA ALA A 169 -20.12 -18.08 1.72
C ALA A 169 -19.96 -16.71 2.37
N GLY A 170 -19.58 -15.69 1.59
CA GLY A 170 -19.20 -14.38 2.09
C GLY A 170 -20.21 -13.26 1.94
N VAL A 171 -21.31 -13.49 1.20
CA VAL A 171 -22.25 -12.44 0.80
C VAL A 171 -23.69 -12.84 1.12
N ALA A 172 -24.46 -11.87 1.61
CA ALA A 172 -25.91 -11.93 1.65
C ALA A 172 -26.53 -10.76 0.90
N CYS A 173 -27.73 -10.97 0.36
CA CYS A 173 -28.40 -9.97 -0.45
C CYS A 173 -29.91 -9.93 -0.14
N ASP A 174 -30.55 -8.84 -0.55
CA ASP A 174 -32.01 -8.63 -0.40
C ASP A 174 -32.85 -9.71 -1.11
N SER A 175 -32.34 -10.24 -2.22
CA SER A 175 -33.02 -11.21 -3.08
C SER A 175 -32.08 -12.36 -3.44
N PRO A 176 -32.57 -13.60 -3.62
CA PRO A 176 -31.76 -14.74 -4.07
C PRO A 176 -31.32 -14.67 -5.54
N GLY A 177 -31.57 -13.57 -6.26
CA GLY A 177 -31.23 -13.39 -7.67
C GLY A 177 -32.39 -13.65 -8.64
N PRO A 178 -32.19 -13.46 -9.97
CA PRO A 178 -30.92 -13.04 -10.60
C PRO A 178 -30.63 -11.54 -10.49
N ASP A 179 -31.58 -10.75 -10.00
CA ASP A 179 -31.28 -9.42 -9.44
C ASP A 179 -31.22 -9.58 -7.92
N PHE A 180 -30.01 -9.38 -7.37
CA PHE A 180 -29.75 -9.61 -5.94
C PHE A 180 -30.17 -8.40 -5.08
N GLY A 181 -30.39 -7.22 -5.67
CA GLY A 181 -30.65 -5.99 -4.92
C GLY A 181 -29.40 -5.51 -4.19
N SER A 182 -29.55 -5.07 -2.93
CA SER A 182 -28.42 -4.69 -2.09
C SER A 182 -27.74 -5.94 -1.54
N CYS A 183 -26.41 -5.98 -1.58
CA CYS A 183 -25.62 -7.05 -0.98
C CYS A 183 -24.65 -6.51 0.07
N TRP A 184 -24.43 -7.30 1.11
CA TRP A 184 -23.53 -7.01 2.22
C TRP A 184 -22.69 -8.22 2.63
N ALA A 185 -21.58 -7.98 3.33
CA ALA A 185 -20.75 -9.05 3.85
C ALA A 185 -21.52 -9.84 4.91
N ALA A 186 -21.48 -11.16 4.82
CA ALA A 186 -22.15 -12.04 5.76
C ALA A 186 -21.26 -13.22 6.16
N ASN A 187 -21.41 -13.63 7.42
CA ASN A 187 -20.78 -14.81 7.95
C ASN A 187 -21.79 -15.96 7.90
N HIS A 188 -21.41 -17.07 7.29
CA HIS A 188 -22.21 -18.29 7.26
C HIS A 188 -21.49 -19.43 7.97
N ASP A 189 -22.26 -20.29 8.62
CA ASP A 189 -21.75 -21.55 9.16
C ASP A 189 -21.70 -22.66 8.10
N THR A 190 -21.22 -23.84 8.48
CA THR A 190 -21.10 -24.99 7.57
C THR A 190 -22.45 -25.51 7.03
N SER A 191 -23.58 -25.09 7.60
CA SER A 191 -24.92 -25.38 7.09
C SER A 191 -25.44 -24.34 6.09
N GLY A 192 -24.71 -23.24 5.91
CA GLY A 192 -25.12 -22.09 5.10
C GLY A 192 -26.05 -21.13 5.83
N ALA A 193 -26.26 -21.32 7.13
CA ALA A 193 -27.00 -20.39 7.96
C ALA A 193 -26.11 -19.21 8.35
N GLN A 194 -26.68 -17.99 8.35
CA GLN A 194 -25.95 -16.84 8.88
C GLN A 194 -25.65 -17.02 10.36
N THR A 195 -24.45 -16.62 10.78
CA THR A 195 -23.99 -16.75 12.16
C THR A 195 -23.23 -15.50 12.60
N ASP A 196 -23.44 -15.10 13.85
CA ASP A 196 -22.63 -14.08 14.52
C ASP A 196 -21.47 -14.69 15.32
N ASP A 197 -21.41 -16.03 15.40
CA ASP A 197 -20.32 -16.75 16.07
C ASP A 197 -19.10 -16.85 15.14
N PRO A 198 -17.98 -16.16 15.45
CA PRO A 198 -16.81 -16.14 14.60
C PRO A 198 -16.15 -17.52 14.42
N ASP A 199 -16.27 -18.40 15.42
CA ASP A 199 -15.70 -19.75 15.37
C ASP A 199 -16.53 -20.66 14.44
N SER A 200 -17.82 -20.38 14.30
CA SER A 200 -18.71 -21.10 13.38
C SER A 200 -18.62 -20.59 11.94
N ALA A 201 -18.07 -19.40 11.70
CA ALA A 201 -18.01 -18.79 10.37
C ALA A 201 -16.99 -19.49 9.45
N VAL A 202 -17.44 -19.90 8.26
CA VAL A 202 -16.61 -20.62 7.28
C VAL A 202 -15.59 -19.72 6.59
N LEU A 203 -15.92 -18.44 6.41
CA LEU A 203 -14.94 -17.39 6.12
C LEU A 203 -14.65 -16.65 7.42
N HIS A 204 -13.40 -16.25 7.64
CA HIS A 204 -13.07 -15.37 8.75
C HIS A 204 -13.90 -14.08 8.67
N PRO A 205 -14.53 -13.63 9.78
CA PRO A 205 -15.32 -12.41 9.80
C PRO A 205 -14.50 -11.15 9.47
N LEU A 206 -15.12 -10.14 8.85
CA LEU A 206 -14.47 -8.87 8.52
C LEU A 206 -13.85 -8.17 9.75
N ASP A 207 -14.52 -8.25 10.90
CA ASP A 207 -14.07 -7.68 12.18
C ASP A 207 -12.67 -8.13 12.58
N ARG A 208 -12.23 -9.32 12.14
CA ARG A 208 -10.86 -9.81 12.36
C ARG A 208 -9.82 -8.91 11.71
N TYR A 209 -10.08 -8.49 10.47
CA TYR A 209 -9.16 -7.70 9.65
C TYR A 209 -9.22 -6.23 10.03
N VAL A 210 -10.44 -5.75 10.24
CA VAL A 210 -10.70 -4.41 10.76
C VAL A 210 -10.03 -4.22 12.13
N GLY A 211 -10.26 -5.15 13.06
CA GLY A 211 -9.69 -5.10 14.41
C GLY A 211 -8.17 -5.11 14.42
N LEU A 212 -7.54 -5.85 13.50
CA LEU A 212 -6.09 -5.87 13.34
C LEU A 212 -5.55 -4.47 12.98
N LEU A 213 -6.08 -3.84 11.93
CA LEU A 213 -5.60 -2.53 11.49
C LEU A 213 -5.96 -1.41 12.48
N GLN A 214 -7.15 -1.47 13.10
CA GLN A 214 -7.53 -0.52 14.14
C GLN A 214 -6.60 -0.61 15.34
N GLN A 215 -6.21 -1.82 15.76
CA GLN A 215 -5.25 -1.98 16.85
C GLN A 215 -3.91 -1.29 16.51
N ILE A 216 -3.40 -1.46 15.29
CA ILE A 216 -2.15 -0.83 14.85
C ILE A 216 -2.29 0.70 14.87
N GLU A 217 -3.39 1.23 14.36
CA GLU A 217 -3.68 2.66 14.38
C GLU A 217 -3.72 3.21 15.80
N ASP A 218 -4.45 2.55 16.71
CA ASP A 218 -4.60 2.96 18.10
C ASP A 218 -3.26 2.96 18.85
N GLU A 219 -2.41 1.96 18.60
CA GLU A 219 -1.04 1.89 19.12
C GLU A 219 -0.18 3.05 18.59
N ARG A 220 -0.34 3.40 17.31
CA ARG A 220 0.46 4.48 16.67
C ARG A 220 -0.02 5.85 17.13
N ARG A 221 -1.32 6.00 17.40
CA ARG A 221 -1.90 7.21 18.01
C ARG A 221 -1.40 7.53 19.41
N GLN A 222 -0.89 6.54 20.15
CA GLN A 222 -0.18 6.80 21.41
C GLN A 222 1.14 7.54 21.21
N ILE A 223 1.78 7.38 20.04
CA ILE A 223 3.06 8.01 19.69
C ILE A 223 2.82 9.33 18.95
N ASN A 224 2.01 9.29 17.90
CA ASN A 224 1.59 10.42 17.09
C ASN A 224 0.06 10.44 16.98
N ALA A 225 -0.60 11.40 17.63
CA ALA A 225 -2.07 11.50 17.65
C ALA A 225 -2.70 11.67 16.25
N GLU A 226 -1.93 12.10 15.25
CA GLU A 226 -2.34 12.26 13.85
C GLU A 226 -2.10 10.98 13.01
N ALA A 227 -1.56 9.90 13.61
CA ALA A 227 -1.34 8.65 12.91
C ALA A 227 -2.65 8.01 12.44
N GLU A 228 -2.60 7.47 11.22
CA GLU A 228 -3.73 6.86 10.54
C GLU A 228 -3.23 5.69 9.68
N VAL A 229 -4.06 4.64 9.57
CA VAL A 229 -3.84 3.53 8.64
C VAL A 229 -4.60 3.79 7.35
N PHE A 230 -3.90 3.79 6.23
CA PHE A 230 -4.49 4.05 4.92
C PHE A 230 -4.80 2.75 4.19
N VAL A 231 -6.07 2.47 3.96
CA VAL A 231 -6.49 1.36 3.10
C VAL A 231 -6.87 1.88 1.72
N SER A 232 -6.44 1.16 0.69
CA SER A 232 -6.91 1.34 -0.69
C SER A 232 -7.16 0.00 -1.34
N VAL A 233 -8.27 -0.10 -2.06
CA VAL A 233 -8.70 -1.32 -2.75
C VAL A 233 -8.87 -1.02 -4.23
N ILE A 234 -8.20 -1.78 -5.08
CA ILE A 234 -8.40 -1.81 -6.52
C ILE A 234 -9.10 -3.13 -6.84
N ALA A 235 -10.39 -3.07 -7.13
CA ALA A 235 -11.25 -4.25 -7.27
C ALA A 235 -12.33 -4.10 -8.34
N GLY A 236 -13.21 -5.10 -8.50
CA GLY A 236 -14.23 -5.16 -9.54
C GLY A 236 -15.39 -4.17 -9.39
N VAL A 237 -15.10 -2.87 -9.40
CA VAL A 237 -16.10 -1.79 -9.44
C VAL A 237 -16.10 -1.09 -10.81
N PRO A 238 -17.19 -0.44 -11.24
CA PRO A 238 -17.21 0.31 -12.50
C PRO A 238 -16.10 1.36 -12.61
N GLN A 239 -15.63 1.65 -13.82
CA GLN A 239 -14.66 2.73 -14.02
C GLN A 239 -15.25 4.08 -13.58
N GLY A 240 -14.46 4.88 -12.86
CA GLY A 240 -14.93 6.15 -12.29
C GLY A 240 -15.88 5.98 -11.09
N PHE A 241 -15.90 4.82 -10.44
CA PHE A 241 -16.65 4.58 -9.22
C PHE A 241 -16.37 5.66 -8.17
N ALA A 242 -17.42 6.31 -7.69
CA ALA A 242 -17.36 7.39 -6.70
C ALA A 242 -18.33 7.15 -5.54
N GLY A 243 -18.53 5.88 -5.16
CA GLY A 243 -19.43 5.49 -4.07
C GLY A 243 -20.91 5.29 -4.48
N ASP A 244 -21.22 5.29 -5.77
CA ASP A 244 -22.56 4.91 -6.25
C ASP A 244 -22.88 3.45 -5.87
N PRO A 245 -24.16 3.07 -5.69
CA PRO A 245 -24.52 1.68 -5.42
C PRO A 245 -24.04 0.74 -6.53
N LEU A 246 -23.29 -0.30 -6.14
CA LEU A 246 -22.89 -1.38 -7.05
C LEU A 246 -24.12 -2.21 -7.46
N SER A 247 -24.14 -2.64 -8.72
CA SER A 247 -25.14 -3.57 -9.24
C SER A 247 -24.65 -4.99 -9.03
N TYR A 248 -25.52 -5.84 -8.48
CA TYR A 248 -25.26 -7.26 -8.26
C TYR A 248 -26.31 -8.07 -9.01
N THR A 249 -25.89 -8.76 -10.06
CA THR A 249 -26.78 -9.57 -10.89
C THR A 249 -26.18 -10.93 -11.23
N ALA A 250 -27.03 -11.86 -11.64
CA ALA A 250 -26.70 -13.12 -12.28
C ALA A 250 -27.59 -13.28 -13.53
N LEU A 251 -27.56 -12.26 -14.38
CA LEU A 251 -28.37 -12.14 -15.59
C LEU A 251 -27.61 -12.55 -16.86
N GLY A 252 -26.28 -12.62 -16.79
CA GLY A 252 -25.46 -13.17 -17.85
C GLY A 252 -25.80 -14.63 -18.18
N ASP A 253 -25.22 -15.14 -19.25
CA ASP A 253 -25.24 -16.56 -19.57
C ASP A 253 -23.82 -17.13 -19.67
N GLY A 254 -23.69 -18.44 -19.41
CA GLY A 254 -22.48 -19.19 -19.68
C GLY A 254 -21.50 -19.35 -18.51
N ALA A 255 -20.25 -19.66 -18.88
CA ALA A 255 -19.22 -20.19 -17.99
C ALA A 255 -18.78 -19.24 -16.86
N PHE A 256 -18.95 -17.92 -17.01
CA PHE A 256 -18.58 -16.95 -15.98
C PHE A 256 -19.46 -17.10 -14.73
N LEU A 257 -20.77 -17.20 -14.91
CA LEU A 257 -21.69 -17.42 -13.78
C LEU A 257 -21.48 -18.78 -13.12
N ASP A 258 -21.15 -19.81 -13.89
CA ASP A 258 -20.81 -21.12 -13.32
C ASP A 258 -19.52 -21.08 -12.48
N ALA A 259 -18.55 -20.27 -12.91
CA ALA A 259 -17.29 -20.08 -12.20
C ALA A 259 -17.45 -19.21 -10.94
N TYR A 260 -18.27 -18.16 -10.98
CA TYR A 260 -18.23 -17.07 -9.98
C TYR A 260 -19.55 -16.79 -9.27
N GLY A 261 -20.69 -17.30 -9.76
CA GLY A 261 -22.01 -17.15 -9.13
C GLY A 261 -22.63 -15.76 -9.21
N VAL A 262 -21.93 -14.79 -9.79
CA VAL A 262 -22.35 -13.39 -9.96
C VAL A 262 -21.75 -12.84 -11.24
N ASP A 263 -22.45 -11.90 -11.89
CA ASP A 263 -21.93 -11.15 -13.04
C ASP A 263 -20.74 -10.26 -12.62
N PRO A 264 -19.84 -9.90 -13.55
CA PRO A 264 -18.74 -8.99 -13.26
C PRO A 264 -19.25 -7.64 -12.73
N GLY A 265 -18.58 -7.10 -11.71
CA GLY A 265 -18.80 -5.72 -11.26
C GLY A 265 -18.13 -4.71 -12.18
N CYS A 266 -17.15 -5.14 -12.98
CA CYS A 266 -16.63 -4.37 -14.10
C CYS A 266 -16.07 -5.28 -15.21
N THR A 267 -15.91 -4.71 -16.41
CA THR A 267 -15.20 -5.33 -17.53
C THR A 267 -14.24 -4.31 -18.16
N SER A 268 -13.05 -4.75 -18.53
CA SER A 268 -12.04 -3.94 -19.21
C SER A 268 -12.15 -4.09 -20.73
N ALA A 269 -11.51 -3.17 -21.47
CA ALA A 269 -11.61 -3.11 -22.93
C ALA A 269 -10.98 -4.33 -23.65
N ASP A 270 -10.04 -5.00 -23.00
CA ASP A 270 -9.39 -6.24 -23.46
C ASP A 270 -10.17 -7.51 -23.06
N GLY A 271 -11.33 -7.37 -22.39
CA GLY A 271 -12.18 -8.48 -22.00
C GLY A 271 -11.88 -9.08 -20.63
N GLY A 272 -10.94 -8.49 -19.88
CA GLY A 272 -10.79 -8.77 -18.45
C GLY A 272 -12.04 -8.39 -17.66
N ALA A 273 -12.25 -9.02 -16.52
CA ALA A 273 -13.44 -8.86 -15.70
C ALA A 273 -13.06 -8.88 -14.22
N GLY A 274 -13.63 -7.97 -13.44
CA GLY A 274 -13.47 -7.95 -11.99
C GLY A 274 -14.77 -8.30 -11.27
N LEU A 275 -14.71 -9.16 -10.27
CA LEU A 275 -15.86 -9.55 -9.45
C LEU A 275 -16.29 -8.43 -8.50
N PRO A 276 -17.61 -8.27 -8.27
CA PRO A 276 -18.14 -7.17 -7.48
C PRO A 276 -17.78 -7.36 -5.98
N PRO A 277 -16.95 -6.48 -5.40
CA PRO A 277 -16.12 -6.83 -4.25
C PRO A 277 -16.81 -6.56 -2.91
N VAL A 278 -17.96 -7.17 -2.60
CA VAL A 278 -18.80 -6.84 -1.42
C VAL A 278 -18.02 -6.75 -0.11
N ARG A 279 -17.27 -7.80 0.24
CA ARG A 279 -16.47 -7.88 1.47
C ARG A 279 -15.34 -6.84 1.50
N LEU A 280 -14.64 -6.66 0.38
CA LEU A 280 -13.53 -5.70 0.29
C LEU A 280 -14.01 -4.25 0.22
N ARG A 281 -15.19 -3.99 -0.34
CA ARG A 281 -15.86 -2.69 -0.32
C ARG A 281 -16.17 -2.31 1.12
N GLU A 282 -16.84 -3.18 1.89
CA GLU A 282 -17.15 -2.89 3.30
C GLU A 282 -15.90 -2.75 4.17
N PHE A 283 -14.86 -3.54 3.88
CA PHE A 283 -13.55 -3.35 4.49
C PHE A 283 -12.96 -1.96 4.17
N ALA A 284 -13.01 -1.51 2.90
CA ALA A 284 -12.54 -0.19 2.51
C ALA A 284 -13.38 0.95 3.12
N GLU A 285 -14.71 0.77 3.21
CA GLU A 285 -15.64 1.71 3.84
C GLU A 285 -15.35 1.92 5.34
N PHE A 286 -14.86 0.89 6.04
CA PHE A 286 -14.45 1.02 7.44
C PHE A 286 -13.28 1.99 7.62
N PHE A 287 -12.35 2.03 6.67
CA PHE A 287 -11.18 2.91 6.66
C PHE A 287 -11.36 4.13 5.75
N GLN A 288 -12.60 4.54 5.51
CA GLN A 288 -12.87 5.78 4.80
C GLN A 288 -12.35 6.98 5.61
N VAL A 289 -11.80 7.96 4.90
CA VAL A 289 -11.36 9.21 5.49
C VAL A 289 -12.32 10.27 5.02
N ASP A 290 -12.89 11.01 5.96
CA ASP A 290 -14.03 11.90 5.75
C ASP A 290 -15.24 11.19 5.11
N ALA A 291 -15.43 11.37 3.81
CA ALA A 291 -16.50 10.76 3.02
C ALA A 291 -15.97 9.95 1.82
N ASP A 292 -14.65 9.81 1.71
CA ASP A 292 -14.00 9.20 0.55
C ASP A 292 -13.52 7.79 0.86
N VAL A 293 -14.17 6.82 0.22
CA VAL A 293 -13.76 5.42 0.19
C VAL A 293 -12.71 5.24 -0.90
N ASN A 294 -11.50 4.81 -0.55
CA ASN A 294 -10.45 4.48 -1.52
C ASN A 294 -10.74 3.14 -2.22
N LEU A 295 -11.71 3.14 -3.11
CA LEU A 295 -12.12 1.97 -3.90
C LEU A 295 -12.09 2.33 -5.39
N PHE A 296 -11.20 1.68 -6.12
CA PHE A 296 -10.93 1.95 -7.54
C PHE A 296 -11.18 0.72 -8.40
N SER A 297 -11.47 0.94 -9.69
CA SER A 297 -11.74 -0.13 -10.63
C SER A 297 -10.47 -0.82 -11.11
N ILE A 298 -10.39 -2.13 -10.91
CA ILE A 298 -9.38 -3.02 -11.52
C ILE A 298 -9.54 -3.11 -13.05
N CYS A 299 -10.71 -2.74 -13.59
CA CYS A 299 -10.91 -2.72 -15.04
C CYS A 299 -10.40 -1.43 -15.71
N SER A 300 -9.70 -0.57 -14.97
CA SER A 300 -9.09 0.65 -15.50
C SER A 300 -7.82 0.33 -16.27
N ALA A 301 -7.61 0.99 -17.41
CA ALA A 301 -6.36 0.87 -18.17
C ALA A 301 -5.18 1.61 -17.49
N ASP A 302 -5.47 2.47 -16.50
CA ASP A 302 -4.50 3.26 -15.78
C ASP A 302 -4.88 3.31 -14.29
N TYR A 303 -3.97 2.85 -13.43
CA TYR A 303 -4.12 2.90 -11.97
C TYR A 303 -3.45 4.12 -11.35
N SER A 304 -2.89 5.03 -12.15
CA SER A 304 -2.30 6.28 -11.66
C SER A 304 -3.26 7.07 -10.75
N PRO A 305 -4.58 7.17 -11.00
CA PRO A 305 -5.50 7.83 -10.06
C PRO A 305 -5.57 7.13 -8.70
N ALA A 306 -5.61 5.80 -8.66
CA ALA A 306 -5.63 5.02 -7.42
C ALA A 306 -4.33 5.21 -6.63
N LEU A 307 -3.19 5.11 -7.32
CA LEU A 307 -1.87 5.32 -6.72
C LEU A 307 -1.65 6.77 -6.31
N ALA A 308 -2.20 7.74 -7.05
CA ALA A 308 -2.14 9.15 -6.70
C ALA A 308 -2.96 9.46 -5.45
N ALA A 309 -4.17 8.91 -5.30
CA ALA A 309 -4.98 9.07 -4.09
C ALA A 309 -4.29 8.46 -2.86
N ILE A 310 -3.67 7.28 -3.00
CA ILE A 310 -2.83 6.69 -1.94
C ILE A 310 -1.66 7.61 -1.62
N ALA A 311 -0.96 8.08 -2.65
CA ALA A 311 0.20 8.95 -2.50
C ALA A 311 -0.18 10.30 -1.90
N GLU A 312 -1.35 10.87 -2.20
CA GLU A 312 -1.82 12.14 -1.64
C GLU A 312 -2.10 12.01 -0.14
N ARG A 313 -2.76 10.93 0.30
CA ARG A 313 -2.98 10.67 1.74
C ARG A 313 -1.67 10.43 2.49
N LEU A 314 -0.73 9.73 1.87
CA LEU A 314 0.63 9.59 2.39
C LEU A 314 1.36 10.94 2.37
N ARG A 315 1.20 11.75 1.32
CA ARG A 315 1.82 13.08 1.16
C ARG A 315 1.33 14.07 2.16
N ASP A 316 0.08 14.07 2.61
CA ASP A 316 -0.36 14.98 3.67
C ASP A 316 0.35 14.70 5.01
N ASN A 317 0.94 13.50 5.14
CA ASN A 317 1.81 13.10 6.24
C ASN A 317 3.32 13.05 5.85
N LEU A 318 3.66 13.29 4.57
CA LEU A 318 5.01 13.30 4.00
C LEU A 318 5.30 14.59 3.21
N VAL A 319 4.57 15.67 3.48
CA VAL A 319 4.57 16.90 2.64
C VAL A 319 6.02 17.35 2.49
N PRO A 320 6.51 17.70 1.28
CA PRO A 320 7.73 18.52 1.21
C PRO A 320 7.52 19.68 2.17
N ALA A 321 8.49 19.93 3.06
CA ALA A 321 8.30 20.87 4.16
C ALA A 321 8.38 22.31 3.62
N CYS A 322 7.45 22.67 2.73
CA CYS A 322 7.22 24.02 2.26
C CYS A 322 6.94 24.89 3.48
N VAL A 323 7.56 26.06 3.53
CA VAL A 323 7.25 27.07 4.52
C VAL A 323 6.13 27.93 3.96
N PRO A 324 4.87 27.82 4.46
CA PRO A 324 3.72 28.53 3.92
C PRO A 324 3.68 29.99 4.42
N GLU A 325 4.85 30.62 4.49
CA GLU A 325 5.06 31.99 4.90
C GLU A 325 6.17 32.59 4.02
N CYS A 326 6.17 33.92 3.86
CA CYS A 326 7.25 34.58 3.15
C CYS A 326 8.48 34.69 4.05
N VAL A 327 9.48 33.84 3.82
CA VAL A 327 10.72 33.83 4.61
C VAL A 327 11.60 35.02 4.20
N ALA A 328 12.17 35.70 5.18
CA ALA A 328 13.06 36.82 4.93
C ALA A 328 14.35 36.38 4.26
N ASP A 329 14.79 37.16 3.27
CA ASP A 329 16.15 37.07 2.77
C ASP A 329 17.10 37.87 3.65
N SER A 330 18.10 37.20 4.23
CA SER A 330 19.06 37.87 5.10
C SER A 330 20.12 38.66 4.33
N ASP A 331 20.36 38.38 3.05
CA ASP A 331 21.23 39.17 2.18
C ASP A 331 20.61 39.44 0.80
N PRO A 332 19.81 40.52 0.64
CA PRO A 332 19.11 40.83 -0.61
C PRO A 332 20.04 41.23 -1.78
N ASN A 333 21.37 41.16 -1.61
CA ASN A 333 22.33 41.41 -2.68
C ASN A 333 22.72 40.12 -3.43
N THR A 334 22.34 38.96 -2.93
CA THR A 334 22.49 37.68 -3.62
C THR A 334 21.20 37.38 -4.40
N PRO A 335 21.26 36.53 -5.43
CA PRO A 335 20.07 36.08 -6.15
C PRO A 335 19.39 34.86 -5.50
N ILE A 336 19.95 34.31 -4.42
CA ILE A 336 19.51 33.09 -3.75
C ILE A 336 19.00 33.49 -2.38
N LEU A 337 17.86 32.95 -1.94
CA LEU A 337 17.36 33.23 -0.59
C LEU A 337 18.36 32.72 0.46
N GLU A 338 18.79 33.58 1.38
CA GLU A 338 19.51 33.17 2.58
C GLU A 338 18.60 33.21 3.81
N PRO A 339 17.87 32.11 4.11
CA PRO A 339 16.88 32.10 5.18
C PRO A 339 17.53 32.01 6.57
N ASP A 340 17.03 32.80 7.52
CA ASP A 340 17.32 32.63 8.94
C ASP A 340 16.25 31.73 9.56
N CYS A 341 16.49 30.43 9.53
CA CYS A 341 15.59 29.42 10.08
C CYS A 341 16.30 28.46 11.03
N THR A 342 15.58 27.98 12.03
CA THR A 342 15.99 26.85 12.87
C THR A 342 14.94 25.75 12.75
N VAL A 343 15.39 24.55 12.37
CA VAL A 343 14.58 23.33 12.39
C VAL A 343 14.78 22.62 13.72
N TYR A 344 13.69 22.16 14.32
CA TYR A 344 13.67 21.43 15.58
C TYR A 344 13.09 20.04 15.36
N ASN A 345 13.74 19.06 15.96
CA ASN A 345 13.20 17.72 16.13
C ASN A 345 12.59 17.62 17.52
N THR A 346 11.31 17.25 17.59
CA THR A 346 10.69 16.72 18.81
C THR A 346 10.71 15.21 18.74
N ASP A 347 11.44 14.57 19.64
CA ASP A 347 11.39 13.13 19.83
C ASP A 347 9.98 12.74 20.31
N LEU A 348 9.29 11.91 19.54
CA LEU A 348 7.91 11.53 19.79
C LEU A 348 7.76 10.59 20.99
N GLU A 349 8.83 9.96 21.46
CA GLU A 349 8.83 9.08 22.62
C GLU A 349 9.21 9.83 23.89
N THR A 350 10.36 10.51 23.90
CA THR A 350 10.87 11.23 25.07
C THR A 350 10.25 12.62 25.22
N LYS A 351 9.67 13.16 24.15
CA LYS A 351 9.20 14.56 24.03
C LYS A 351 10.32 15.59 24.16
N GLU A 352 11.58 15.17 24.07
CA GLU A 352 12.72 16.08 24.05
C GLU A 352 12.77 16.85 22.72
N VAL A 353 13.17 18.12 22.79
CA VAL A 353 13.29 18.99 21.62
C VAL A 353 14.77 19.33 21.42
N SER A 354 15.28 19.08 20.21
CA SER A 354 16.65 19.39 19.82
C SER A 354 16.69 20.13 18.48
N ALA A 355 17.70 20.98 18.29
CA ALA A 355 17.92 21.63 17.00
C ALA A 355 18.49 20.62 16.01
N VAL A 356 17.91 20.56 14.82
CA VAL A 356 18.42 19.76 13.71
C VAL A 356 19.48 20.59 12.99
N PRO A 357 20.70 20.07 12.77
CA PRO A 357 21.75 20.81 12.05
C PRO A 357 21.52 20.81 10.54
N LEU A 358 22.15 21.75 9.83
CA LEU A 358 22.26 21.69 8.38
C LEU A 358 23.08 20.48 7.94
N CYS A 359 22.72 19.89 6.80
CA CYS A 359 23.50 18.84 6.18
C CYS A 359 24.84 19.39 5.69
N VAL A 360 25.85 18.52 5.63
CA VAL A 360 27.18 18.82 5.12
C VAL A 360 27.47 17.95 3.90
N ASP A 361 28.20 18.50 2.94
CA ASP A 361 28.71 17.73 1.79
C ASP A 361 29.97 16.96 2.24
N GLU A 362 29.90 15.62 2.19
CA GLU A 362 31.04 14.73 2.50
C GLU A 362 31.79 14.23 1.24
N GLY A 363 31.42 14.71 0.06
CA GLY A 363 32.04 14.40 -1.23
C GLY A 363 31.40 13.24 -1.99
N ASP A 364 30.53 12.46 -1.34
CA ASP A 364 29.63 11.46 -1.94
C ASP A 364 28.15 11.88 -1.88
N GLY A 365 27.89 13.10 -1.39
CA GLY A 365 26.56 13.71 -1.27
C GLY A 365 26.39 14.40 0.07
N LEU A 366 25.18 14.93 0.29
CA LEU A 366 24.80 15.52 1.57
C LEU A 366 24.55 14.45 2.63
N ALA A 367 25.07 14.69 3.83
CA ALA A 367 24.91 13.81 4.97
C ALA A 367 24.76 14.59 6.29
N PRO A 368 24.22 13.95 7.35
CA PRO A 368 24.24 14.54 8.69
C PRO A 368 25.68 14.78 9.17
N PRO A 369 25.97 15.93 9.80
CA PRO A 369 27.29 16.20 10.33
C PRO A 369 27.65 15.23 11.46
N GLN A 370 28.96 15.07 11.71
CA GLN A 370 29.47 14.16 12.74
C GLN A 370 28.76 14.35 14.10
N GLY A 371 28.17 13.27 14.59
CA GLY A 371 27.45 13.25 15.87
C GLY A 371 25.95 13.54 15.76
N SER A 372 25.44 13.75 14.55
CA SER A 372 24.00 13.78 14.26
C SER A 372 23.60 12.61 13.37
N THR A 373 22.39 12.11 13.54
CA THR A 373 21.75 11.14 12.65
C THR A 373 20.73 11.77 11.71
N ILE A 374 20.39 13.03 11.96
CA ILE A 374 19.44 13.82 11.18
C ILE A 374 20.04 15.18 10.83
N CYS A 375 19.77 15.66 9.62
CA CYS A 375 20.06 17.01 9.20
C CYS A 375 18.98 17.53 8.24
N TYR A 376 19.00 18.83 7.97
CA TYR A 376 18.12 19.44 6.99
C TYR A 376 18.88 20.23 5.92
N VAL A 377 18.25 20.42 4.77
CA VAL A 377 18.69 21.20 3.61
C VAL A 377 17.65 22.28 3.35
N ASN A 378 18.12 23.48 3.01
CA ASN A 378 17.26 24.55 2.51
C ASN A 378 17.17 24.42 0.99
N ARG A 379 15.96 24.20 0.49
CA ARG A 379 15.65 24.27 -0.94
C ARG A 379 15.00 25.61 -1.21
N VAL A 380 15.68 26.40 -2.02
CA VAL A 380 15.36 27.82 -2.28
C VAL A 380 15.32 28.13 -3.77
N ASP A 381 15.78 27.22 -4.61
CA ASP A 381 15.85 27.43 -6.05
C ASP A 381 14.57 26.96 -6.73
N LYS A 382 13.66 27.92 -7.00
CA LYS A 382 12.42 27.65 -7.74
C LYS A 382 12.62 27.46 -9.24
N ALA A 383 13.72 27.99 -9.79
CA ALA A 383 13.86 28.22 -11.22
C ALA A 383 15.16 27.64 -11.82
N GLY A 384 15.92 26.85 -11.06
CA GLY A 384 17.22 26.35 -11.47
C GLY A 384 18.22 27.49 -11.71
N LEU A 385 18.17 28.53 -10.88
CA LEU A 385 19.11 29.65 -10.87
C LEU A 385 20.54 29.21 -10.52
N THR A 386 20.67 28.16 -9.71
CA THR A 386 21.93 27.55 -9.32
C THR A 386 22.13 26.22 -10.07
N PRO A 387 23.39 25.78 -10.25
CA PRO A 387 23.67 24.46 -10.80
C PRO A 387 23.56 23.33 -9.75
N ASP A 388 23.27 23.65 -8.48
CA ASP A 388 23.20 22.70 -7.39
C ASP A 388 21.81 22.08 -7.30
N ALA A 389 21.66 20.81 -7.65
CA ALA A 389 20.35 20.16 -7.63
C ALA A 389 19.82 19.90 -6.21
N ASP A 390 20.65 20.06 -5.17
CA ASP A 390 20.23 19.82 -3.79
C ASP A 390 19.41 20.99 -3.20
N ASP A 391 19.53 22.20 -3.78
CA ASP A 391 18.75 23.38 -3.40
C ASP A 391 17.49 23.63 -4.26
N ASP A 392 17.24 22.77 -5.26
CA ASP A 392 16.05 22.80 -6.11
C ASP A 392 14.78 22.55 -5.29
N MET A 393 13.83 23.49 -5.37
CA MET A 393 12.51 23.33 -4.77
C MET A 393 11.66 22.31 -5.55
N SER A 394 10.84 21.57 -4.82
CA SER A 394 9.81 20.75 -5.43
C SER A 394 8.81 21.62 -6.20
N GLN A 395 8.29 21.08 -7.31
CA GLN A 395 7.29 21.76 -8.12
C GLN A 395 6.07 22.19 -7.29
N LYS A 396 5.69 21.41 -6.27
CA LYS A 396 4.57 21.74 -5.36
C LYS A 396 4.82 23.03 -4.58
N CYS A 397 6.01 23.18 -3.96
CA CYS A 397 6.31 24.38 -3.18
C CYS A 397 6.50 25.60 -4.11
N ALA A 398 7.15 25.39 -5.27
CA ALA A 398 7.37 26.44 -6.26
C ALA A 398 6.05 26.97 -6.87
N ASP A 399 5.15 26.07 -7.31
CA ASP A 399 3.85 26.43 -7.90
C ASP A 399 2.93 27.16 -6.91
N ALA A 400 3.09 26.87 -5.62
CA ALA A 400 2.34 27.54 -4.55
C ALA A 400 2.90 28.91 -4.16
N GLY A 401 4.00 29.36 -4.78
CA GLY A 401 4.59 30.68 -4.56
C GLY A 401 5.53 30.80 -3.36
N TRP A 402 5.66 29.76 -2.53
CA TRP A 402 6.53 29.73 -1.34
C TRP A 402 8.01 29.85 -1.71
N ASN A 403 8.82 30.54 -0.91
CA ASN A 403 10.25 30.79 -1.19
C ASN A 403 11.22 29.88 -0.44
N LEU A 404 10.74 28.98 0.41
CA LEU A 404 11.57 28.00 1.12
C LEU A 404 10.86 26.64 1.24
N GLU A 405 11.62 25.58 1.01
CA GLU A 405 11.29 24.20 1.34
C GLU A 405 12.41 23.59 2.18
N PHE A 406 12.06 22.85 3.23
CA PHE A 406 13.03 22.00 3.92
C PHE A 406 13.01 20.58 3.36
N PHE A 407 14.18 20.00 3.20
CA PHE A 407 14.37 18.57 2.99
C PHE A 407 15.21 17.99 4.11
N THR A 408 14.90 16.79 4.59
CA THR A 408 15.66 16.17 5.68
C THR A 408 16.32 14.88 5.26
N ILE A 409 17.58 14.73 5.64
CA ILE A 409 18.32 13.47 5.53
C ILE A 409 18.42 12.87 6.91
N ASN A 410 18.01 11.62 7.02
CA ASN A 410 18.04 10.87 8.26
C ASN A 410 18.67 9.51 7.99
N THR A 411 19.73 9.21 8.74
CA THR A 411 20.46 7.94 8.66
C THR A 411 20.07 6.98 9.78
N ASP A 412 19.24 7.44 10.73
CA ASP A 412 18.67 6.61 11.77
C ASP A 412 17.24 6.18 11.39
N PRO A 413 17.04 4.95 10.90
CA PRO A 413 15.72 4.47 10.48
C PRO A 413 14.70 4.40 11.64
N ASP A 414 15.18 4.50 12.87
CA ASP A 414 14.44 4.33 14.12
C ASP A 414 14.06 5.69 14.74
N ILE A 415 14.49 6.82 14.14
CA ILE A 415 14.17 8.15 14.67
C ILE A 415 12.64 8.34 14.70
N LYS A 416 12.11 8.66 15.88
CA LYS A 416 10.71 9.01 16.07
C LYS A 416 10.62 10.52 16.15
N ALA A 417 10.69 11.19 15.02
CA ALA A 417 10.80 12.65 14.95
C ALA A 417 9.50 13.32 14.53
N LYS A 418 9.11 14.40 15.22
CA LYS A 418 8.23 15.44 14.67
C LYS A 418 9.05 16.69 14.43
N LEU A 419 9.20 17.04 13.15
CA LEU A 419 9.92 18.23 12.74
C LEU A 419 9.03 19.46 12.84
N THR A 420 9.58 20.53 13.39
CA THR A 420 8.99 21.87 13.41
C THR A 420 10.07 22.86 13.02
N TYR A 421 9.69 24.08 12.65
CA TYR A 421 10.65 25.11 12.30
C TYR A 421 10.23 26.47 12.86
N SER A 422 11.20 27.36 12.93
CA SER A 422 11.00 28.79 13.18
C SER A 422 11.87 29.55 12.18
N CYS A 423 11.27 30.48 11.45
CA CYS A 423 11.96 31.29 10.43
C CYS A 423 11.75 32.79 10.69
N ALA A 424 12.72 33.61 10.29
CA ALA A 424 12.51 35.04 10.15
C ALA A 424 11.58 35.32 8.96
N LEU A 425 10.56 36.14 9.17
CA LEU A 425 9.60 36.50 8.12
C LEU A 425 9.98 37.80 7.43
N SER A 426 9.73 37.88 6.12
CA SER A 426 10.07 39.03 5.30
C SER A 426 9.32 40.29 5.74
N GLU A 427 10.06 41.39 5.91
CA GLU A 427 9.47 42.72 6.05
C GLU A 427 9.08 43.33 4.69
N ASN A 428 9.48 42.71 3.58
CA ASN A 428 9.20 43.18 2.22
C ASN A 428 8.81 42.02 1.26
N PRO A 429 7.62 41.41 1.44
CA PRO A 429 7.23 40.23 0.68
C PRO A 429 7.18 40.43 -0.84
N ALA A 430 6.96 41.65 -1.31
CA ALA A 430 6.95 41.95 -2.75
C ALA A 430 8.31 41.76 -3.43
N VAL A 431 9.41 41.70 -2.65
CA VAL A 431 10.75 41.42 -3.14
C VAL A 431 11.11 39.96 -2.89
N ASP A 432 10.90 39.49 -1.66
CA ASP A 432 11.39 38.16 -1.25
C ASP A 432 10.48 37.02 -1.73
N CYS A 433 9.19 37.31 -1.97
CA CYS A 433 8.16 36.35 -2.37
C CYS A 433 7.16 36.97 -3.37
N PRO A 434 7.59 37.40 -4.57
CA PRO A 434 6.74 38.13 -5.51
C PRO A 434 5.54 37.32 -6.04
N ASP A 435 5.62 35.99 -5.95
CA ASP A 435 4.60 35.05 -6.43
C ASP A 435 3.64 34.58 -5.31
N LEU A 436 3.81 35.10 -4.10
CA LEU A 436 3.00 34.81 -2.92
C LEU A 436 2.04 35.97 -2.60
#